data_AF-A0A0R1XKW7-F1
#
_entry.id   AF-A0A0R1XKW7-F1
#
_cell.length_a   1.000
_cell.length_b   1.000
_cell.length_c   1.000
_cell.angle_alpha   90.00
_cell.angle_beta   90.00
_cell.angle_gamma   90.00
#
_symmetry.space_group_name_H-M   'P 1'
#
loop_
_entity.id
_entity.type
_entity.pdbx_description
1 polymer ?
#
loop_
_entity_poly.entity_id
_entity_poly.type
_entity_poly.pdbx_seq_one_letter_code
_entity_poly.pdbx_strand_id
1 'polypeptide(L)'
;MAWMPEISDQEIKDNMDKAASLPVMAGVHYGIERPDEACFILRDGTLVTGGTAFWYQKNTVGVLQLMLGQYASDDWQSMVRSAGLVVIVPGEGKYLVYDDPTERQERVLMELQEFFGFDLG
;
A
#
# COMPACT_ATOMS: atom_id res chain seq x y z
N MET A 1 -12.22 -20.17 1.37
CA MET A 1 -13.00 -19.16 0.63
C MET A 1 -12.09 -17.96 0.49
N ALA A 2 -11.71 -17.57 -0.73
CA ALA A 2 -10.92 -16.36 -0.92
C ALA A 2 -11.80 -15.16 -0.57
N TRP A 3 -11.35 -14.33 0.38
CA TRP A 3 -12.03 -13.09 0.73
C TRP A 3 -11.97 -12.16 -0.48
N MET A 4 -13.13 -11.76 -1.00
CA MET A 4 -13.17 -10.80 -2.08
C MET A 4 -12.96 -9.41 -1.49
N PRO A 5 -12.13 -8.57 -2.12
CA PRO A 5 -11.95 -7.24 -1.61
C PRO A 5 -13.18 -6.35 -1.77
N GLU A 6 -13.36 -5.45 -0.83
CA GLU A 6 -14.57 -4.62 -0.74
C GLU A 6 -14.49 -3.34 -1.60
N ILE A 7 -13.28 -2.92 -1.98
CA ILE A 7 -12.98 -1.75 -2.81
C ILE A 7 -12.02 -2.13 -3.93
N SER A 8 -12.18 -1.58 -5.14
CA SER A 8 -11.30 -1.82 -6.29
C SER A 8 -10.01 -0.98 -6.28
N ASP A 9 -8.98 -1.40 -7.01
CA ASP A 9 -7.70 -0.65 -7.08
C ASP A 9 -7.89 0.72 -7.74
N GLN A 10 -8.81 0.82 -8.70
CA GLN A 10 -9.13 2.09 -9.36
C GLN A 10 -9.81 3.06 -8.38
N GLU A 11 -10.76 2.58 -7.57
CA GLU A 11 -11.40 3.43 -6.55
C GLU A 11 -10.41 3.92 -5.50
N ILE A 12 -9.43 3.08 -5.10
CA ILE A 12 -8.34 3.50 -4.21
C ILE A 12 -7.55 4.66 -4.84
N LYS A 13 -7.16 4.53 -6.11
CA LYS A 13 -6.44 5.57 -6.85
C LYS A 13 -7.26 6.87 -6.96
N ASP A 14 -8.53 6.75 -7.31
CA ASP A 14 -9.44 7.90 -7.40
C ASP A 14 -9.60 8.62 -6.05
N ASN A 15 -9.63 7.88 -4.94
CA ASN A 15 -9.67 8.46 -3.60
C ASN A 15 -8.37 9.18 -3.25
N MET A 16 -7.22 8.60 -3.61
CA MET A 16 -5.92 9.24 -3.44
C MET A 16 -5.83 10.56 -4.24
N ASP A 17 -6.28 10.56 -5.49
CA ASP A 17 -6.29 11.75 -6.35
C ASP A 17 -7.17 12.86 -5.76
N LYS A 18 -8.37 12.52 -5.26
CA LYS A 18 -9.24 13.49 -4.55
C LYS A 18 -8.59 14.05 -3.29
N ALA A 19 -7.83 13.21 -2.58
CA ALA A 19 -7.17 13.55 -1.33
C ALA A 19 -5.78 14.19 -1.52
N ALA A 20 -5.25 14.29 -2.75
CA ALA A 20 -3.86 14.67 -3.03
C ALA A 20 -3.46 16.05 -2.48
N SER A 21 -4.42 16.97 -2.33
CA SER A 21 -4.18 18.31 -1.78
C SER A 21 -4.16 18.35 -0.24
N LEU A 22 -4.58 17.27 0.44
CA LEU A 22 -4.63 17.23 1.89
C LEU A 22 -3.22 17.09 2.48
N PRO A 23 -2.88 17.83 3.56
CA PRO A 23 -1.55 17.75 4.18
C PRO A 23 -1.11 16.34 4.56
N VAL A 24 -2.05 15.48 4.97
CA VAL A 24 -1.77 14.07 5.33
C VAL A 24 -1.32 13.22 4.12
N MET A 25 -1.70 13.61 2.91
CA MET A 25 -1.30 12.96 1.66
C MET A 25 -0.01 13.54 1.06
N ALA A 26 0.60 14.56 1.68
CA ALA A 26 1.77 15.23 1.10
C ALA A 26 2.92 14.25 0.81
N GLY A 27 3.30 14.08 -0.46
CA GLY A 27 4.32 13.13 -0.89
C GLY A 27 3.88 11.67 -0.98
N VAL A 28 2.62 11.36 -0.65
CA VAL A 28 2.01 10.07 -0.98
C VAL A 28 1.57 10.11 -2.44
N HIS A 29 2.01 9.13 -3.23
CA HIS A 29 1.63 9.00 -4.63
C HIS A 29 1.56 7.52 -5.00
N TYR A 30 1.12 7.21 -6.22
CA TYR A 30 1.13 5.85 -6.73
C TYR A 30 1.77 5.80 -8.11
N GLY A 31 2.42 4.68 -8.43
CA GLY A 31 3.21 4.49 -9.64
C GLY A 31 4.49 3.71 -9.37
N ILE A 32 5.14 3.21 -10.41
CA ILE A 32 6.28 2.28 -10.28
C ILE A 32 7.66 2.97 -10.16
N GLU A 33 7.69 4.31 -10.19
CA GLU A 33 8.93 5.07 -10.40
C GLU A 33 9.86 5.12 -9.19
N ARG A 34 9.37 4.82 -7.98
CA ARG A 34 10.13 4.94 -6.72
C ARG A 34 9.96 3.72 -5.83
N PRO A 35 10.51 2.57 -6.25
CA PRO A 35 10.34 1.32 -5.52
C PRO A 35 11.04 1.33 -4.14
N ASP A 36 12.03 2.19 -3.95
CA ASP A 36 12.70 2.46 -2.66
C ASP A 36 11.83 3.25 -1.66
N GLU A 37 10.83 3.98 -2.16
CA GLU A 37 9.87 4.74 -1.34
C GLU A 37 8.54 3.98 -1.14
N ALA A 38 8.46 2.72 -1.57
CA ALA A 38 7.23 1.95 -1.57
C ALA A 38 6.69 1.67 -0.16
N CYS A 39 5.39 1.77 0.00
CA CYS A 39 4.67 1.60 1.27
C CYS A 39 3.58 0.52 1.13
N PHE A 40 2.90 0.47 -0.02
CA PHE A 40 1.92 -0.59 -0.32
C PHE A 40 2.04 -1.07 -1.76
N ILE A 41 1.55 -2.29 -2.02
CA ILE A 41 1.30 -2.81 -3.36
C ILE A 41 -0.20 -3.09 -3.49
N LEU A 42 -0.85 -2.41 -4.43
CA LEU A 42 -2.23 -2.70 -4.83
C LEU A 42 -2.32 -4.05 -5.54
N ARG A 43 -3.52 -4.63 -5.66
CA ARG A 43 -3.68 -5.98 -6.25
C ARG A 43 -3.30 -6.01 -7.73
N ASP A 44 -3.44 -4.89 -8.43
CA ASP A 44 -3.00 -4.73 -9.81
C ASP A 44 -1.48 -4.56 -9.99
N GLY A 45 -0.71 -4.56 -8.90
CA GLY A 45 0.75 -4.38 -8.89
C GLY A 45 1.21 -2.92 -8.79
N THR A 46 0.30 -1.95 -8.69
CA THR A 46 0.69 -0.54 -8.52
C THR A 46 1.32 -0.35 -7.14
N LEU A 47 2.49 0.29 -7.09
CA LEU A 47 3.10 0.74 -5.85
C LEU A 47 2.42 2.03 -5.36
N VAL A 48 2.13 2.09 -4.07
CA VAL A 48 1.87 3.33 -3.35
C VAL A 48 3.14 3.70 -2.62
N THR A 49 3.64 4.90 -2.87
CA THR A 49 4.92 5.40 -2.39
C THR A 49 4.71 6.57 -1.44
N GLY A 50 5.63 6.71 -0.49
CA GLY A 50 5.61 7.76 0.52
C GLY A 50 6.86 7.81 1.39
N GLY A 51 7.78 6.85 1.20
CA GLY A 51 9.09 6.79 1.83
C GLY A 51 9.05 6.56 3.34
N THR A 52 10.19 6.74 3.99
CA THR A 52 10.30 6.71 5.47
C THR A 52 9.40 7.74 6.14
N ALA A 53 9.15 8.89 5.51
CA ALA A 53 8.23 9.89 6.03
C ALA A 53 6.80 9.34 6.19
N PHE A 54 6.36 8.44 5.31
CA PHE A 54 5.08 7.74 5.46
C PHE A 54 4.98 7.01 6.79
N TRP A 55 6.00 6.22 7.14
CA TRP A 55 5.98 5.37 8.33
C TRP A 55 6.23 6.11 9.65
N TYR A 56 7.07 7.16 9.63
CA TYR A 56 7.51 7.83 10.87
C TYR A 56 6.85 9.18 11.15
N GLN A 57 6.39 9.88 10.11
CA GLN A 57 5.93 11.27 10.24
C GLN A 57 4.45 11.44 9.88
N LYS A 58 3.86 10.50 9.14
CA LYS A 58 2.45 10.59 8.72
C LYS A 58 1.57 9.71 9.59
N ASN A 59 0.32 10.12 9.73
CA ASN A 59 -0.72 9.26 10.26
C ASN A 59 -1.06 8.21 9.19
N THR A 60 -0.34 7.08 9.21
CA THR A 60 -0.49 5.98 8.24
C THR A 60 -1.91 5.43 8.21
N VAL A 61 -2.55 5.32 9.39
CA VAL A 61 -3.97 4.97 9.52
C VAL A 61 -4.83 6.00 8.79
N GLY A 62 -4.59 7.30 9.01
CA GLY A 62 -5.31 8.37 8.32
C GLY A 62 -5.13 8.37 6.79
N VAL A 63 -3.94 8.04 6.30
CA VAL A 63 -3.72 7.84 4.85
C VAL A 63 -4.52 6.65 4.34
N LEU A 64 -4.50 5.53 5.05
CA LEU A 64 -5.25 4.34 4.66
C LEU A 64 -6.76 4.61 4.68
N GLN A 65 -7.26 5.32 5.68
CA GLN A 65 -8.66 5.75 5.74
C GLN A 65 -9.05 6.63 4.53
N LEU A 66 -8.17 7.53 4.10
CA LEU A 66 -8.41 8.34 2.89
C LEU A 66 -8.39 7.49 1.62
N MET A 67 -7.44 6.55 1.50
CA MET A 67 -7.37 5.61 0.37
C MET A 67 -8.64 4.78 0.24
N LEU A 68 -9.20 4.33 1.37
CA LEU A 68 -10.39 3.47 1.40
C LEU A 68 -11.71 4.23 1.40
N GLY A 69 -11.71 5.52 1.75
CA GLY A 69 -12.91 6.36 1.73
C GLY A 69 -14.03 5.76 2.59
N GLN A 70 -15.19 5.50 1.99
CA GLN A 70 -16.34 4.93 2.71
C GLN A 70 -16.14 3.49 3.21
N TYR A 71 -15.12 2.79 2.71
CA TYR A 71 -14.76 1.42 3.11
C TYR A 71 -13.72 1.40 4.23
N ALA A 72 -13.30 2.58 4.70
CA ALA A 72 -12.34 2.70 5.79
C ALA A 72 -12.94 2.17 7.10
N SER A 73 -12.07 1.60 7.94
CA SER A 73 -12.38 1.28 9.33
C SER A 73 -11.33 1.90 10.25
N ASP A 74 -11.47 1.69 11.56
CA ASP A 74 -10.47 2.11 12.54
C ASP A 74 -9.41 1.02 12.78
N ASP A 75 -9.59 -0.18 12.21
CA ASP A 75 -8.68 -1.31 12.37
C ASP A 75 -7.75 -1.46 11.16
N TRP A 76 -6.43 -1.36 11.41
CA TRP A 76 -5.40 -1.43 10.38
C TRP A 76 -5.44 -2.75 9.59
N GLN A 77 -5.52 -3.89 10.29
CA GLN A 77 -5.45 -5.19 9.62
C GLN A 77 -6.67 -5.41 8.73
N SER A 78 -7.85 -5.03 9.22
CA SER A 78 -9.10 -5.09 8.46
C SER A 78 -9.03 -4.21 7.22
N MET A 79 -8.52 -2.98 7.34
CA MET A 79 -8.33 -2.10 6.19
C MET A 79 -7.38 -2.68 5.14
N VAL A 80 -6.22 -3.19 5.54
CA VAL A 80 -5.23 -3.80 4.64
C VAL A 80 -5.79 -5.03 3.94
N ARG A 81 -6.48 -5.92 4.67
CA ARG A 81 -7.12 -7.14 4.13
C ARG A 81 -8.29 -6.82 3.20
N SER A 82 -9.22 -5.95 3.61
CA SER A 82 -10.37 -5.55 2.77
C SER A 82 -9.95 -4.88 1.47
N ALA A 83 -8.80 -4.21 1.46
CA ALA A 83 -8.19 -3.61 0.29
C ALA A 83 -7.22 -4.54 -0.46
N GLY A 84 -6.95 -5.74 0.05
CA GLY A 84 -6.02 -6.72 -0.51
C GLY A 84 -4.61 -6.16 -0.73
N LEU A 85 -4.13 -5.33 0.19
CA LEU A 85 -2.83 -4.66 0.07
C LEU A 85 -1.71 -5.56 0.59
N VAL A 86 -0.57 -5.53 -0.09
CA VAL A 86 0.70 -5.94 0.50
C VAL A 86 1.35 -4.70 1.12
N VAL A 87 1.85 -4.82 2.35
CA VAL A 87 2.49 -3.72 3.07
C VAL A 87 4.01 -3.83 2.93
N ILE A 88 4.69 -2.74 2.59
CA ILE A 88 6.15 -2.69 2.48
C ILE A 88 6.67 -1.81 3.60
N VAL A 89 7.68 -2.28 4.34
CA VAL A 89 8.34 -1.56 5.42
C VAL A 89 9.81 -1.35 5.04
N PRO A 90 10.15 -0.32 4.23
CA PRO A 90 11.51 -0.15 3.70
C PRO A 90 12.58 -0.01 4.77
N GLY A 91 12.25 0.65 5.89
CA GLY A 91 13.18 0.84 7.01
C GLY A 91 13.58 -0.47 7.71
N GLU A 92 12.81 -1.55 7.53
CA GLU A 92 13.11 -2.87 8.06
C GLU A 92 13.55 -3.86 6.98
N GLY A 93 13.54 -3.46 5.70
CA GLY A 93 13.85 -4.35 4.58
C GLY A 93 12.87 -5.51 4.44
N LYS A 94 11.58 -5.28 4.75
CA LYS A 94 10.56 -6.34 4.83
C LYS A 94 9.27 -5.94 4.14
N TYR A 95 8.45 -6.94 3.86
CA TYR A 95 7.05 -6.78 3.48
C TYR A 95 6.15 -7.71 4.31
N LEU A 96 4.90 -7.30 4.50
CA LEU A 96 3.87 -8.02 5.24
C LEU A 96 2.73 -8.36 4.29
N VAL A 97 2.39 -9.64 4.24
CA VAL A 97 1.33 -10.21 3.42
C VAL A 97 0.25 -10.71 4.36
N TYR A 98 -0.98 -10.20 4.23
CA TYR A 98 -2.08 -10.53 5.13
C TYR A 98 -2.98 -11.65 4.58
N ASP A 99 -3.03 -11.78 3.26
CA ASP A 99 -3.74 -12.80 2.48
C ASP A 99 -2.89 -13.14 1.24
N ASP A 100 -3.20 -14.24 0.55
CA ASP A 100 -2.43 -14.69 -0.62
C ASP A 100 -2.30 -13.56 -1.68
N PRO A 101 -1.07 -13.16 -2.06
CA PRO A 101 -0.86 -12.07 -2.99
C PRO A 101 -1.30 -12.47 -4.40
N THR A 102 -1.70 -11.50 -5.21
CA THR A 102 -1.96 -11.73 -6.63
C THR A 102 -0.65 -11.96 -7.40
N GLU A 103 -0.70 -12.60 -8.56
CA GLU A 103 0.47 -12.77 -9.46
C GLU A 103 1.18 -11.44 -9.77
N ARG A 104 0.43 -10.33 -9.79
CA ARG A 104 0.99 -9.00 -10.03
C ARG A 104 1.71 -8.46 -8.81
N GLN A 105 1.16 -8.66 -7.62
CA GLN A 105 1.84 -8.33 -6.36
C GLN A 105 3.10 -9.16 -6.19
N GLU A 106 3.03 -10.47 -6.47
CA GLU A 106 4.19 -11.37 -6.42
C GLU A 106 5.31 -10.92 -7.36
N ARG A 107 4.98 -10.52 -8.60
CA ARG A 107 5.99 -10.01 -9.54
C ARG A 107 6.71 -8.78 -8.98
N VAL A 108 5.95 -7.84 -8.43
CA VAL A 108 6.53 -6.61 -7.85
C VAL A 108 7.36 -6.94 -6.61
N LEU A 109 6.92 -7.88 -5.78
CA LEU A 109 7.70 -8.35 -4.63
C LEU A 109 9.03 -8.97 -5.05
N MET A 110 9.05 -9.78 -6.12
CA MET A 110 10.29 -10.35 -6.67
C MET A 110 11.22 -9.24 -7.16
N GLU A 111 10.70 -8.23 -7.89
CA GLU A 111 11.49 -7.08 -8.32
C GLU A 111 12.07 -6.33 -7.12
N LEU A 112 11.27 -6.04 -6.09
CA LEU A 112 11.74 -5.37 -4.87
C LEU A 112 12.79 -6.20 -4.13
N GLN A 113 12.64 -7.52 -4.07
CA GLN A 113 13.62 -8.43 -3.47
C GLN A 113 14.94 -8.43 -4.25
N GLU A 114 14.89 -8.45 -5.59
CA GLU A 114 16.10 -8.39 -6.42
C GLU A 114 16.83 -7.03 -6.28
N PHE A 115 16.10 -5.92 -6.22
CA PHE A 115 16.69 -4.58 -6.14
C PHE A 115 17.21 -4.24 -4.74
N PHE A 116 16.51 -4.65 -3.68
CA PHE A 116 16.78 -4.18 -2.31
C PHE A 116 17.13 -5.28 -1.32
N GLY A 117 17.04 -6.55 -1.71
CA GLY A 117 17.31 -7.69 -0.82
C GLY A 117 16.27 -7.86 0.29
N PHE A 118 15.00 -7.48 0.05
CA PHE A 118 13.94 -7.63 1.05
C PHE A 118 13.64 -9.11 1.33
N ASP A 119 13.47 -9.45 2.60
CA ASP A 119 13.09 -10.80 3.05
C ASP A 119 11.59 -10.87 3.37
N LEU A 120 10.98 -12.04 3.12
CA LEU A 120 9.65 -12.39 3.63
C LEU A 120 9.69 -12.40 5.17
N GLY A 121 8.89 -11.54 5.78
CA GLY A 121 8.68 -11.49 7.24
C GLY A 121 7.80 -12.60 7.75
#